data_AF-A0A4U1MMV6-F1
#
_entry.id   AF-A0A4U1MMV6-F1
#
_cell.length_a   1.000
_cell.length_b   1.000
_cell.length_c   1.000
_cell.angle_alpha   90.00
_cell.angle_beta   90.00
_cell.angle_gamma   90.00
#
_symmetry.space_group_name_H-M   'P 1'
#
loop_
_entity.id
_entity.type
_entity.pdbx_description
1 polymer ?
#
loop_
_entity_poly.entity_id
_entity_poly.type
_entity_poly.pdbx_seq_one_letter_code
_entity_poly.pdbx_strand_id
1 'polypeptide(L)'
;MMKVNIPIQKEIIRYQEQLHLFRISIQHLPTNMPTDNVTRAWCRDVALKLAETQSLVDHVFKVKKLPYRKLAKQFLFRVSILKRHSNYILALFLLKHGDYQLLHKHLNHIL
;
A
#
# COMPACT_ATOMS: atom_id res chain seq x y z
N MET A 1 -20.17 18.59 -19.60
CA MET A 1 -18.87 18.75 -18.89
C MET A 1 -18.93 17.99 -17.57
N MET A 2 -18.12 16.94 -17.40
CA MET A 2 -17.97 16.29 -16.09
C MET A 2 -17.35 17.30 -15.11
N LYS A 3 -18.04 17.57 -13.99
CA LYS A 3 -17.46 18.36 -12.89
C LYS A 3 -16.38 17.51 -12.23
N VAL A 4 -15.11 17.78 -12.53
CA VAL A 4 -13.98 17.15 -11.84
C VAL A 4 -13.91 17.74 -10.44
N ASN A 5 -13.93 16.88 -9.43
CA ASN A 5 -13.73 17.28 -8.04
C ASN A 5 -12.24 17.60 -7.83
N ILE A 6 -11.88 18.88 -7.92
CA ILE A 6 -10.48 19.37 -7.84
C ILE A 6 -9.74 18.83 -6.59
N PRO A 7 -10.36 18.80 -5.39
CA PRO A 7 -9.76 18.19 -4.19
C PRO A 7 -9.30 16.74 -4.32
N ILE A 8 -10.13 15.82 -4.83
CA ILE A 8 -9.74 14.39 -4.91
C ILE A 8 -8.62 14.19 -5.93
N GLN A 9 -8.63 14.96 -7.03
CA GLN A 9 -7.57 14.90 -8.03
C GLN A 9 -6.21 15.25 -7.42
N LYS A 10 -6.15 16.24 -6.53
CA LYS A 10 -4.91 16.61 -5.81
C LYS A 10 -4.41 15.47 -4.93
N GLU A 11 -5.30 14.76 -4.22
CA GLU A 11 -4.89 13.59 -3.42
C GLU A 11 -4.38 12.44 -4.30
N ILE A 12 -5.03 12.18 -5.44
CA ILE A 12 -4.56 11.18 -6.41
C ILE A 12 -3.15 11.50 -6.89
N ILE A 13 -2.89 12.76 -7.27
CA ILE A 13 -1.56 13.18 -7.73
C ILE A 13 -0.52 13.01 -6.62
N ARG A 14 -0.81 13.49 -5.40
CA ARG A 14 0.08 13.31 -4.24
C ARG A 14 0.35 11.82 -3.94
N TYR A 15 -0.65 10.96 -4.11
CA TYR A 15 -0.48 9.53 -3.92
C TYR A 15 0.37 8.90 -5.03
N GLN A 16 0.18 9.31 -6.28
CA GLN A 16 1.02 8.89 -7.41
C GLN A 16 2.49 9.29 -7.21
N GLU A 17 2.73 10.52 -6.76
CA GLU A 17 4.07 11.01 -6.40
C GLU A 17 4.70 10.16 -5.29
N GLN A 18 3.93 9.83 -4.23
CA GLN A 18 4.41 8.94 -3.18
C GLN A 18 4.75 7.54 -3.71
N LEU A 19 3.90 6.93 -4.53
CA LEU A 19 4.21 5.64 -5.16
C LEU A 19 5.50 5.71 -6.00
N HIS A 20 5.70 6.81 -6.73
CA HIS A 20 6.89 7.02 -7.54
C HIS A 20 8.18 7.07 -6.71
N LEU A 21 8.15 7.67 -5.50
CA LEU A 21 9.28 7.65 -4.56
C LEU A 21 9.68 6.23 -4.11
N PHE A 22 8.75 5.28 -4.21
CA PHE A 22 8.96 3.85 -3.96
C PHE A 22 9.22 3.04 -5.23
N ARG A 23 9.36 3.70 -6.38
CA ARG A 23 9.49 3.09 -7.71
C ARG A 23 8.30 2.19 -8.07
N ILE A 24 7.12 2.50 -7.55
CA ILE A 24 5.87 1.82 -7.87
C ILE A 24 5.14 2.65 -8.91
N SER A 25 4.92 2.08 -10.09
CA SER A 25 4.04 2.69 -11.10
C SER A 25 2.58 2.34 -10.78
N ILE A 26 1.72 3.34 -10.64
CA ILE A 26 0.29 3.13 -10.43
C ILE A 26 -0.35 2.35 -11.59
N GLN A 27 0.15 2.53 -12.82
CA GLN A 27 -0.32 1.84 -14.02
C GLN A 27 0.01 0.34 -14.01
N HIS A 28 1.10 -0.05 -13.34
CA HIS A 28 1.52 -1.44 -13.20
C HIS A 28 1.14 -2.04 -11.84
N LEU A 29 0.47 -1.28 -10.97
CA LEU A 29 0.02 -1.80 -9.69
C LEU A 29 -0.98 -2.98 -9.84
N PRO A 30 -1.93 -2.95 -10.80
CA PRO A 30 -2.86 -4.06 -10.99
C PRO A 30 -2.19 -5.41 -11.31
N THR A 31 -1.00 -5.42 -11.94
CA THR A 31 -0.32 -6.68 -12.30
C THR A 31 0.21 -7.43 -11.07
N ASN A 32 0.42 -6.74 -9.96
CA ASN A 32 0.88 -7.32 -8.70
C ASN A 32 -0.27 -7.56 -7.69
N MET A 33 -1.50 -7.22 -8.07
CA MET A 33 -2.68 -7.39 -7.23
C MET A 33 -3.11 -8.86 -7.20
N PRO A 34 -3.41 -9.44 -6.02
CA PRO A 34 -3.95 -10.80 -5.95
C PRO A 34 -5.32 -10.88 -6.64
N THR A 35 -5.58 -11.98 -7.35
CA THR A 35 -6.82 -12.21 -8.10
C THR A 35 -7.94 -12.76 -7.22
N ASP A 36 -7.61 -13.48 -6.15
CA ASP A 36 -8.55 -14.02 -5.18
C ASP A 36 -8.76 -13.10 -3.97
N ASN A 37 -9.95 -13.15 -3.38
CA ASN A 37 -10.32 -12.32 -2.23
C ASN A 37 -9.50 -12.63 -0.98
N VAL A 38 -9.12 -13.90 -0.77
CA VAL A 38 -8.40 -14.34 0.43
C VAL A 38 -7.01 -13.70 0.49
N THR A 39 -6.26 -13.78 -0.62
CA THR A 39 -4.93 -13.19 -0.71
C THR A 39 -4.98 -11.67 -0.72
N ARG A 40 -6.03 -11.05 -1.29
CA ARG A 40 -6.24 -9.60 -1.18
C ARG A 40 -6.46 -9.16 0.26
N ALA A 41 -7.34 -9.85 1.00
CA ALA A 41 -7.60 -9.56 2.41
C ALA A 41 -6.32 -9.74 3.24
N TRP A 42 -5.55 -10.79 2.97
CA TRP A 42 -4.26 -11.00 3.60
C TRP A 42 -3.25 -9.88 3.30
N CYS A 43 -3.16 -9.39 2.06
CA CYS A 43 -2.28 -8.26 1.72
C CYS A 43 -2.67 -6.98 2.48
N ARG A 44 -3.97 -6.75 2.68
CA ARG A 44 -4.49 -5.65 3.48
C ARG A 44 -4.06 -5.78 4.94
N ASP A 45 -4.22 -6.96 5.55
CA ASP A 45 -3.77 -7.23 6.92
C ASP A 45 -2.26 -7.00 7.10
N VAL A 46 -1.45 -7.43 6.12
CA VAL A 46 0.01 -7.15 6.13
C VAL A 46 0.28 -5.65 6.12
N ALA A 47 -0.42 -4.88 5.29
CA ALA A 47 -0.23 -3.43 5.20
C ALA A 47 -0.65 -2.71 6.49
N LEU A 48 -1.73 -3.17 7.14
CA LEU A 48 -2.18 -2.64 8.43
C LEU A 48 -1.17 -2.91 9.54
N LYS A 49 -0.74 -4.17 9.70
CA LYS A 49 0.30 -4.55 10.69
C LYS A 49 1.61 -3.81 10.46
N LEU A 50 1.97 -3.57 9.20
CA LEU A 50 3.12 -2.75 8.83
C LEU A 50 2.94 -1.30 9.30
N ALA A 51 1.78 -0.69 9.07
CA ALA A 51 1.47 0.68 9.47
C ALA A 51 1.40 0.87 11.00
N GLU A 52 0.99 -0.16 11.73
CA GLU A 52 0.89 -0.15 13.21
C GLU A 52 2.23 -0.39 13.91
N THR A 53 3.26 -0.85 13.20
CA THR A 53 4.56 -1.19 13.79
C THR A 53 5.62 -0.16 13.44
N GLN A 54 5.89 0.80 14.33
CA GLN A 54 6.80 1.92 14.08
C GLN A 54 8.18 1.50 13.53
N SER A 55 8.79 0.46 14.09
CA SER A 55 10.12 -0.01 13.64
C SER A 55 10.13 -0.56 12.20
N LEU A 56 8.97 -1.01 11.69
CA LEU A 56 8.81 -1.43 10.30
C LEU A 56 8.50 -0.24 9.41
N VAL A 57 7.69 0.71 9.88
CA VAL A 57 7.42 2.00 9.21
C VAL A 57 8.74 2.73 8.93
N ASP A 58 9.58 2.91 9.94
CA ASP A 58 10.87 3.58 9.81
C ASP A 58 11.76 2.89 8.77
N HIS A 59 11.75 1.55 8.77
CA HIS A 59 12.51 0.77 7.80
C HIS A 59 12.00 0.96 6.37
N VAL A 60 10.68 0.98 6.17
CA VAL A 60 10.07 1.21 4.86
C VAL A 60 10.41 2.59 4.35
N PHE A 61 10.31 3.63 5.18
CA PHE A 61 10.64 4.99 4.74
C PHE A 61 12.13 5.21 4.49
N LYS A 62 13.00 4.50 5.22
CA LYS A 62 14.47 4.53 5.01
C LYS A 62 14.91 3.77 3.75
N VAL A 63 14.39 2.55 3.53
CA VAL A 63 14.88 1.62 2.51
C VAL A 63 14.02 1.65 1.23
N LYS A 64 12.80 2.19 1.31
CA LYS A 64 11.79 2.23 0.23
C LYS A 64 11.41 0.85 -0.30
N LYS A 65 11.48 -0.18 0.55
CA LYS A 65 11.13 -1.58 0.22
C LYS A 65 10.39 -2.25 1.37
N LEU A 66 9.59 -3.25 1.04
CA LEU A 66 8.86 -4.05 2.02
C LEU A 66 9.86 -4.87 2.87
N PRO A 67 9.81 -4.80 4.22
CA PRO A 67 10.72 -5.53 5.10
C PRO A 67 10.32 -7.00 5.27
N TYR A 68 10.33 -7.78 4.17
CA TYR A 68 9.75 -9.14 4.14
C TYR A 68 10.28 -10.05 5.25
N ARG A 69 11.59 -10.01 5.53
CA ARG A 69 12.21 -10.85 6.59
C ARG A 69 11.71 -10.47 7.98
N LYS A 70 11.56 -9.16 8.25
CA LYS A 70 11.06 -8.69 9.55
C LYS A 70 9.57 -9.02 9.71
N LEU A 71 8.77 -8.77 8.68
CA LEU A 71 7.35 -9.11 8.64
C LEU A 71 7.12 -10.62 8.83
N ALA A 72 7.86 -11.46 8.11
CA ALA A 72 7.77 -12.90 8.24
C ALA A 72 8.15 -13.39 9.64
N LYS A 73 9.22 -12.84 10.23
CA LYS A 73 9.66 -13.20 11.59
C LYS A 73 8.66 -12.77 12.65
N GLN A 74 8.09 -11.57 12.54
CA GLN A 74 7.23 -10.97 13.55
C GLN A 74 5.78 -11.50 13.50
N PHE A 75 5.25 -11.76 12.30
CA PHE A 75 3.84 -12.12 12.09
C PHE A 75 3.63 -13.49 11.44
N LEU A 76 4.69 -14.31 11.33
CA LEU A 76 4.67 -15.66 10.77
C LEU A 76 4.18 -15.72 9.30
N PHE A 77 4.39 -14.64 8.56
CA PHE A 77 4.01 -14.54 7.16
C PHE A 77 4.95 -15.31 6.22
N ARG A 78 4.38 -15.91 5.16
CA ARG A 78 5.16 -16.58 4.12
C ARG A 78 5.92 -15.56 3.26
N VAL A 79 7.25 -15.65 3.25
CA VAL A 79 8.14 -14.74 2.49
C VAL A 79 7.84 -14.73 0.99
N SER A 80 7.50 -15.88 0.41
CA SER A 80 7.20 -16.01 -1.03
C SER A 80 6.00 -15.15 -1.44
N ILE A 81 4.95 -15.12 -0.62
CA ILE A 81 3.72 -14.34 -0.87
C ILE A 81 4.01 -12.85 -0.67
N LEU A 82 4.74 -12.48 0.39
CA LEU A 82 5.17 -11.09 0.63
C LEU A 82 5.96 -10.51 -0.55
N LYS A 83 6.89 -11.29 -1.11
CA LYS A 83 7.68 -10.86 -2.27
C LYS A 83 6.80 -10.65 -3.51
N ARG A 84 5.95 -11.63 -3.81
CA ARG A 84 5.05 -11.61 -4.97
C ARG A 84 4.15 -10.38 -4.99
N HIS A 85 3.59 -10.00 -3.85
CA HIS A 85 2.64 -8.89 -3.74
C HIS A 85 3.24 -7.63 -3.10
N SER A 86 4.57 -7.51 -3.09
CA SER A 86 5.26 -6.45 -2.32
C SER A 86 4.87 -5.04 -2.73
N ASN A 87 4.76 -4.76 -4.03
CA ASN A 87 4.32 -3.44 -4.52
C ASN A 87 2.86 -3.15 -4.15
N TYR A 88 1.98 -4.17 -4.19
CA TYR A 88 0.59 -4.02 -3.79
C TYR A 88 0.45 -3.72 -2.29
N ILE A 89 1.18 -4.45 -1.45
CA ILE A 89 1.22 -4.23 0.00
C ILE A 89 1.77 -2.84 0.33
N LEU A 90 2.88 -2.43 -0.30
CA LEU A 90 3.46 -1.10 -0.10
C LEU A 90 2.50 0.01 -0.53
N ALA A 91 1.76 -0.18 -1.63
CA ALA A 91 0.77 0.79 -2.07
C ALA A 91 -0.35 0.95 -1.02
N LEU A 92 -0.92 -0.16 -0.52
CA LEU A 92 -1.92 -0.12 0.55
C LEU A 92 -1.39 0.54 1.82
N PHE A 93 -0.14 0.24 2.19
CA PHE A 93 0.53 0.86 3.33
C PHE A 93 0.67 2.38 3.15
N LEU A 94 1.16 2.83 2.00
CA LEU A 94 1.33 4.26 1.71
C LEU A 94 0.01 5.00 1.68
N LEU A 95 -1.02 4.35 1.10
CA LEU A 95 -2.36 4.88 1.09
C LEU A 95 -2.89 5.04 2.52
N LYS A 96 -2.73 4.02 3.38
CA LYS A 96 -3.17 4.06 4.78
C LYS A 96 -2.41 5.09 5.63
N HIS A 97 -1.11 5.19 5.42
CA HIS A 97 -0.22 6.04 6.23
C HIS A 97 -0.23 7.51 5.80
N GLY A 98 -0.53 7.80 4.53
CA GLY A 98 -0.61 9.16 4.01
C GLY A 98 -1.92 9.87 4.37
N ASP A 99 -1.87 11.20 4.35
CA ASP A 99 -3.02 12.07 4.56
C ASP A 99 -3.81 12.24 3.26
N TYR A 100 -4.75 11.31 3.04
CA TYR A 100 -5.62 11.22 1.86
C TYR A 100 -7.09 11.02 2.24
N GLN A 101 -7.67 12.00 2.93
CA GLN A 101 -9.00 11.91 3.52
C GLN A 101 -10.10 11.57 2.51
N LEU A 102 -10.06 12.17 1.31
CA LEU A 102 -11.04 11.91 0.27
C LEU A 102 -10.84 10.50 -0.32
N LEU A 103 -9.60 10.11 -0.62
CA LEU A 103 -9.31 8.76 -1.10
C LEU A 103 -9.73 7.70 -0.07
N HIS A 104 -9.47 7.90 1.22
CA HIS A 104 -9.94 7.01 2.27
C HIS A 104 -11.45 6.89 2.25
N LYS A 105 -12.17 8.02 2.22
CA LYS A 105 -13.65 8.04 2.15
C LYS A 105 -14.18 7.24 0.94
N HIS A 106 -13.53 7.36 -0.22
CA HIS A 106 -13.92 6.63 -1.43
C HIS A 106 -13.57 5.13 -1.39
N LEU A 107 -12.49 4.77 -0.69
CA LEU A 107 -11.93 3.42 -0.63
C LEU A 107 -12.25 2.71 0.69
N ASN A 108 -13.21 3.22 1.48
CA ASN A 108 -13.57 2.68 2.80
C ASN A 108 -13.93 1.19 2.82
N HIS A 109 -14.37 0.61 1.71
CA HIS A 109 -14.67 -0.83 1.60
C HIS A 109 -13.42 -1.68 1.24
N ILE A 110 -12.32 -1.03 0.85
CA ILE A 110 -11.06 -1.63 0.39
C ILE A 110 -9.95 -1.53 1.43
N LEU A 111 -9.99 -0.53 2.31
CA LEU A 111 -9.05 -0.38 3.43
C LEU A 111 -9.60 -1.00 4.71
#